data_AF-A0A432STE2-F1
#
_entry.id   AF-A0A432STE2-F1
#
_cell.length_a   1.000
_cell.length_b   1.000
_cell.length_c   1.000
_cell.angle_alpha   90.00
_cell.angle_beta   90.00
_cell.angle_gamma   90.00
#
_symmetry.space_group_name_H-M   'P 1'
#
loop_
_entity.id
_entity.type
_entity.pdbx_description
1 polymer ?
#
loop_
_entity_poly.entity_id
_entity_poly.type
_entity_poly.pdbx_seq_one_letter_code
_entity_poly.pdbx_strand_id
1 'polypeptide(L)'
;MIETTEFSQKIIISQESFDTNDPHKIIDSNIQYLTKLFQNNIPDSEICEEALKSYYVDYYLSHIEHGGFSNFRKHIETRPKTLYYIKEGLKSIGAENHLELLIHAIQIDYETLQSFALFKTLFFEFQERENIAELNSLWITQHPQLLLIEEYNLNIILTKHINSINKESRPTKIIKELCSIANEEFIRITAGESNNLYNDGSWYFKTDRGYYYMVEKNNLATMYNSKTKKAVVRGKISSTYPTEKGYKSLLNKFLI
;
A
#
# COMPACT_ATOMS: atom_id res chain seq x y z
N MET A 1 -16.75 18.23 -3.30
CA MET A 1 -16.09 17.67 -2.10
C MET A 1 -15.65 16.27 -2.45
N ILE A 2 -14.35 15.99 -2.48
CA ILE A 2 -13.84 14.63 -2.72
C ILE A 2 -14.10 13.84 -1.43
N GLU A 3 -14.93 12.80 -1.52
CA GLU A 3 -15.22 11.90 -0.40
C GLU A 3 -13.97 11.10 -0.04
N THR A 4 -13.71 10.96 1.26
CA THR A 4 -12.46 10.47 1.87
C THR A 4 -12.18 8.96 1.70
N THR A 5 -12.83 8.31 0.73
CA THR A 5 -12.73 6.85 0.49
C THR A 5 -11.90 6.50 -0.76
N GLU A 6 -11.40 7.48 -1.51
CA GLU A 6 -10.73 7.25 -2.81
C GLU A 6 -9.20 7.39 -2.80
N PHE A 7 -8.55 7.92 -1.75
CA PHE A 7 -7.11 8.26 -1.84
C PHE A 7 -6.16 7.06 -1.96
N SER A 8 -6.52 5.90 -1.41
CA SER A 8 -5.75 4.66 -1.55
C SER A 8 -5.84 4.05 -2.96
N GLN A 9 -6.59 4.67 -3.86
CA GLN A 9 -6.74 4.24 -5.26
C GLN A 9 -6.30 5.32 -6.25
N LYS A 10 -5.67 6.41 -5.79
CA LYS A 10 -5.25 7.53 -6.64
C LYS A 10 -3.75 7.76 -6.59
N ILE A 11 -3.18 8.08 -7.75
CA ILE A 11 -1.85 8.66 -7.86
C ILE A 11 -2.01 10.16 -7.65
N ILE A 12 -1.46 10.70 -6.55
CA ILE A 12 -1.63 12.10 -6.18
C ILE A 12 -0.40 12.89 -6.63
N ILE A 13 -0.62 13.85 -7.52
CA ILE A 13 0.40 14.73 -8.09
C ILE A 13 -0.04 16.18 -7.89
N SER A 14 0.91 17.06 -7.58
CA SER A 14 0.65 18.50 -7.54
C SER A 14 0.34 19.04 -8.93
N GLN A 15 -0.66 19.92 -9.03
CA GLN A 15 -0.96 20.63 -10.29
C GLN A 15 0.29 21.38 -10.80
N GLU A 16 1.05 21.99 -9.89
CA GLU A 16 2.26 22.75 -10.18
C GLU A 16 3.38 21.90 -10.76
N SER A 17 3.56 20.66 -10.28
CA SER A 17 4.51 19.72 -10.89
C SER A 17 4.02 19.24 -12.25
N PHE A 18 2.71 18.97 -12.37
CA PHE A 18 2.11 18.55 -13.63
C PHE A 18 2.28 19.60 -14.72
N ASP A 19 2.03 20.87 -14.41
CA ASP A 19 2.08 21.99 -15.36
C ASP A 19 3.49 22.28 -15.90
N THR A 20 4.54 21.83 -15.21
CA THR A 20 5.91 21.99 -15.72
C THR A 20 6.23 21.10 -16.91
N ASN A 21 5.47 20.02 -17.14
CA ASN A 21 5.79 18.96 -18.11
C ASN A 21 7.23 18.40 -17.97
N ASP A 22 7.83 18.54 -16.79
CA ASP A 22 9.15 18.01 -16.47
C ASP A 22 9.00 16.61 -15.87
N PRO A 23 9.56 15.56 -16.50
CA PRO A 23 9.43 14.19 -16.01
C PRO A 23 9.85 14.03 -14.54
N HIS A 24 10.94 14.67 -14.14
CA HIS A 24 11.48 14.55 -12.79
C HIS A 24 10.56 15.22 -11.78
N LYS A 25 10.01 16.41 -12.07
CA LYS A 25 9.11 17.10 -11.14
C LYS A 25 7.80 16.36 -10.89
N ILE A 26 7.28 15.68 -11.92
CA ILE A 26 6.08 14.85 -11.80
C ILE A 26 6.36 13.63 -10.92
N ILE A 27 7.47 12.94 -11.16
CA ILE A 27 7.89 11.78 -10.36
C ILE A 27 8.18 12.20 -8.92
N ASP A 28 8.92 13.30 -8.73
CA ASP A 28 9.24 13.86 -7.41
C ASP A 28 7.98 14.20 -6.62
N SER A 29 6.93 14.70 -7.27
CA SER A 29 5.65 14.97 -6.61
C SER A 29 5.03 13.69 -6.02
N ASN A 30 5.02 12.60 -6.78
CA ASN A 30 4.59 11.28 -6.29
C ASN A 30 5.47 10.80 -5.13
N ILE A 31 6.80 10.91 -5.27
CA ILE A 31 7.78 10.52 -4.26
C ILE A 31 7.56 11.28 -2.95
N GLN A 32 7.37 12.59 -3.02
CA GLN A 32 7.15 13.42 -1.84
C GLN A 32 5.85 13.02 -1.11
N TYR A 33 4.78 12.74 -1.86
CA TYR A 33 3.52 12.30 -1.27
C TYR A 33 3.66 10.94 -0.56
N LEU A 34 4.25 9.93 -1.23
CA LEU A 34 4.48 8.60 -0.66
C LEU A 34 5.46 8.63 0.52
N THR A 35 6.52 9.43 0.43
CA THR A 35 7.48 9.62 1.53
C THR A 35 6.78 10.11 2.79
N LYS A 36 5.86 11.08 2.66
CA LYS A 36 5.08 11.56 3.80
C LYS A 36 4.14 10.47 4.36
N LEU A 37 3.56 9.61 3.53
CA LEU A 37 2.77 8.46 4.00
C LEU A 37 3.64 7.45 4.78
N PHE A 38 4.82 7.10 4.25
CA PHE A 38 5.75 6.20 4.92
C PHE A 38 6.29 6.77 6.23
N GLN A 39 6.59 8.07 6.29
CA GLN A 39 6.98 8.76 7.53
C GLN A 39 5.88 8.71 8.61
N ASN A 40 4.62 8.54 8.21
CA ASN A 40 3.48 8.34 9.11
C ASN A 40 3.15 6.86 9.35
N ASN A 41 4.05 5.94 8.99
CA ASN A 41 3.91 4.48 9.14
C ASN A 41 2.67 3.91 8.41
N ILE A 42 2.25 4.54 7.32
CA ILE A 42 1.18 3.99 6.48
C ILE A 42 1.73 2.77 5.72
N PRO A 43 1.12 1.58 5.84
CA PRO A 43 1.60 0.38 5.16
C PRO A 43 1.24 0.41 3.67
N ASP A 44 2.05 -0.25 2.84
CA ASP A 44 1.86 -0.32 1.38
C ASP A 44 0.44 -0.76 0.95
N SER A 45 -0.23 -1.60 1.75
CA SER A 45 -1.60 -2.08 1.46
C SER A 45 -2.67 -0.99 1.51
N GLU A 46 -2.35 0.17 2.10
CA GLU A 46 -3.24 1.33 2.22
C GLU A 46 -2.85 2.45 1.23
N ILE A 47 -1.87 2.19 0.35
CA ILE A 47 -1.37 3.13 -0.64
C ILE A 47 -1.79 2.64 -2.03
N CYS A 48 -2.05 3.58 -2.95
CA CYS A 48 -2.32 3.26 -4.34
C CYS A 48 -1.19 2.42 -4.94
N GLU A 49 -1.54 1.22 -5.40
CA GLU A 49 -0.59 0.26 -5.98
C GLU A 49 0.16 0.88 -7.17
N GLU A 50 -0.54 1.64 -7.99
CA GLU A 50 0.02 2.29 -9.18
C GLU A 50 1.00 3.42 -8.80
N ALA A 51 0.73 4.14 -7.70
CA ALA A 51 1.67 5.13 -7.17
C ALA A 51 2.95 4.46 -6.62
N LEU A 52 2.82 3.28 -5.99
CA LEU A 52 3.96 2.49 -5.50
C LEU A 52 4.81 1.96 -6.66
N LYS A 53 4.19 1.47 -7.75
CA LYS A 53 4.91 1.03 -8.96
C LYS A 53 5.79 2.16 -9.51
N SER A 54 5.22 3.34 -9.70
CA SER A 54 5.97 4.53 -10.15
C SER A 54 7.11 4.90 -9.20
N TYR A 55 6.85 4.93 -7.89
CA TYR A 55 7.86 5.23 -6.87
C TYR A 55 9.03 4.24 -6.89
N TYR A 56 8.74 2.95 -6.99
CA TYR A 56 9.78 1.92 -6.95
C TYR A 56 10.56 1.82 -8.27
N VAL A 57 9.97 2.18 -9.39
CA VAL A 57 10.69 2.35 -10.66
C VAL A 57 11.73 3.47 -10.57
N ASP A 58 11.39 4.61 -9.98
CA ASP A 58 12.37 5.67 -9.71
C ASP A 58 13.45 5.20 -8.72
N TYR A 59 13.05 4.50 -7.65
CA TYR A 59 13.98 3.89 -6.70
C TYR A 59 15.01 2.99 -7.42
N TYR A 60 14.57 2.18 -8.38
CA TYR A 60 15.44 1.33 -9.20
C TYR A 60 16.45 2.14 -10.01
N LEU A 61 15.99 3.14 -10.75
CA LEU A 61 16.84 4.06 -11.53
C LEU A 61 17.88 4.73 -10.63
N SER A 62 17.41 5.41 -9.58
CA SER A 62 18.23 6.14 -8.62
C SER A 62 19.29 5.26 -7.94
N HIS A 63 18.94 4.03 -7.55
CA HIS A 63 19.91 3.14 -6.88
C HIS A 63 21.01 2.65 -7.83
N ILE A 64 20.67 2.37 -9.08
CA ILE A 64 21.67 1.92 -10.06
C ILE A 64 22.59 3.07 -10.43
N GLU A 65 22.07 4.27 -10.65
CA GLU A 65 22.87 5.44 -11.01
C GLU A 65 23.85 5.84 -9.91
N HIS A 66 23.41 5.83 -8.64
CA HIS A 66 24.24 6.30 -7.52
C HIS A 66 25.08 5.20 -6.85
N GLY A 67 24.56 3.96 -6.81
CA GLY A 67 25.16 2.86 -6.03
C GLY A 67 25.55 1.63 -6.85
N GLY A 68 25.12 1.56 -8.11
CA GLY A 68 25.30 0.39 -8.96
C GLY A 68 24.49 -0.84 -8.54
N PHE A 69 24.50 -1.86 -9.39
CA PHE A 69 23.67 -3.05 -9.21
C PHE A 69 24.04 -3.88 -7.96
N SER A 70 25.31 -3.93 -7.57
CA SER A 70 25.74 -4.69 -6.39
C SER A 70 25.11 -4.16 -5.09
N ASN A 71 25.04 -2.83 -4.94
CA ASN A 71 24.38 -2.22 -3.79
C ASN A 71 22.87 -2.43 -3.85
N PHE A 72 22.28 -2.16 -5.01
CA PHE A 72 20.85 -2.39 -5.25
C PHE A 72 20.41 -3.84 -4.93
N ARG A 73 21.19 -4.85 -5.36
CA ARG A 73 20.91 -6.28 -5.12
C ARG A 73 20.76 -6.60 -3.63
N LYS A 74 21.70 -6.13 -2.79
CA LYS A 74 21.63 -6.32 -1.33
C LYS A 74 20.35 -5.74 -0.71
N HIS A 75 19.87 -4.61 -1.25
CA HIS A 75 18.63 -3.99 -0.78
C HIS A 75 17.38 -4.79 -1.14
N ILE A 76 17.30 -5.36 -2.34
CA ILE A 76 16.11 -6.10 -2.79
C ILE A 76 16.05 -7.52 -2.22
N GLU A 77 17.20 -8.16 -1.94
CA GLU A 77 17.25 -9.52 -1.34
C GLU A 77 16.57 -9.57 0.04
N THR A 78 16.60 -8.46 0.78
CA THR A 78 15.96 -8.34 2.11
C THR A 78 14.53 -7.78 2.04
N ARG A 79 14.04 -7.42 0.84
CA ARG A 79 12.78 -6.68 0.64
C ARG A 79 12.00 -7.21 -0.59
N PRO A 80 11.36 -8.38 -0.49
CA PRO A 80 10.70 -9.02 -1.64
C PRO A 80 9.57 -8.17 -2.26
N LYS A 81 8.87 -7.36 -1.47
CA LYS A 81 7.86 -6.42 -1.98
C LYS A 81 8.45 -5.33 -2.88
N THR A 82 9.63 -4.82 -2.54
CA THR A 82 10.33 -3.83 -3.37
C THR A 82 10.61 -4.40 -4.76
N LEU A 83 11.13 -5.63 -4.84
CA LEU A 83 11.38 -6.28 -6.13
C LEU A 83 10.09 -6.49 -6.93
N TYR A 84 8.99 -6.86 -6.28
CA TYR A 84 7.68 -6.98 -6.92
C TYR A 84 7.25 -5.66 -7.58
N TYR A 85 7.26 -4.55 -6.84
CA TYR A 85 6.83 -3.25 -7.39
C TYR A 85 7.75 -2.74 -8.50
N ILE A 86 9.05 -3.00 -8.42
CA ILE A 86 9.99 -2.65 -9.50
C ILE A 86 9.64 -3.40 -10.77
N LYS A 87 9.42 -4.73 -10.69
CA LYS A 87 9.10 -5.54 -11.86
C LYS A 87 7.77 -5.14 -12.50
N GLU A 88 6.72 -5.04 -11.69
CA GLU A 88 5.40 -4.66 -12.19
C GLU A 88 5.37 -3.21 -12.69
N GLY A 89 6.13 -2.31 -12.06
CA GLY A 89 6.28 -0.93 -12.51
C GLY A 89 7.00 -0.82 -13.85
N LEU A 90 8.18 -1.44 -14.01
CA LEU A 90 8.91 -1.47 -15.28
C LEU A 90 8.04 -2.02 -16.42
N LYS A 91 7.30 -3.09 -16.14
CA LYS A 91 6.31 -3.64 -17.08
C LYS A 91 5.21 -2.64 -17.43
N SER A 92 4.65 -1.95 -16.43
CA SER A 92 3.53 -1.02 -16.62
C SER A 92 3.91 0.20 -17.45
N ILE A 93 5.15 0.68 -17.31
CA ILE A 93 5.67 1.83 -18.07
C ILE A 93 6.25 1.45 -19.44
N GLY A 94 6.30 0.16 -19.77
CA GLY A 94 6.84 -0.33 -21.05
C GLY A 94 8.38 -0.36 -21.13
N ALA A 95 9.09 -0.39 -20.00
CA ALA A 95 10.55 -0.50 -19.94
C ALA A 95 10.97 -1.99 -20.00
N GLU A 96 10.71 -2.64 -21.13
CA GLU A 96 10.86 -4.09 -21.31
C GLU A 96 12.32 -4.54 -21.22
N ASN A 97 13.26 -3.81 -21.82
CA ASN A 97 14.68 -4.16 -21.79
C ASN A 97 15.25 -4.06 -20.36
N HIS A 98 14.86 -3.04 -19.60
CA HIS A 98 15.24 -2.93 -18.19
C HIS A 98 14.64 -4.04 -17.32
N LEU A 99 13.39 -4.43 -17.58
CA LEU A 99 12.74 -5.54 -16.87
C LEU A 99 13.47 -6.87 -17.13
N GLU A 100 13.77 -7.16 -18.40
CA GLU A 100 14.50 -8.37 -18.80
C GLU A 100 15.91 -8.39 -18.19
N LEU A 101 16.64 -7.26 -18.26
CA LEU A 101 17.96 -7.10 -17.64
C LEU A 101 17.91 -7.38 -16.14
N LEU A 102 16.94 -6.81 -15.43
CA LEU A 102 16.76 -7.03 -13.99
C LEU A 102 16.49 -8.50 -13.68
N ILE A 103 15.57 -9.14 -14.41
CA ILE A 103 15.21 -10.55 -14.20
C ILE A 103 16.42 -11.47 -14.41
N HIS A 104 17.21 -11.24 -15.46
CA HIS A 104 18.43 -12.00 -15.69
C HIS A 104 19.46 -11.76 -14.59
N ALA A 105 19.66 -10.50 -14.19
CA ALA A 105 20.68 -10.13 -13.23
C ALA A 105 20.43 -10.67 -11.81
N ILE A 106 19.17 -10.88 -11.41
CA ILE A 106 18.82 -11.50 -10.12
C ILE A 106 18.87 -13.04 -10.14
N GLN A 107 18.72 -13.66 -11.32
CA GLN A 107 18.73 -15.13 -11.46
C GLN A 107 20.14 -15.69 -11.49
N ILE A 108 21.10 -14.90 -11.96
CA ILE A 108 22.47 -15.34 -12.08
C ILE A 108 23.19 -15.05 -10.78
N ASP A 109 23.94 -16.03 -10.28
CA ASP A 109 24.84 -15.87 -9.14
C ASP A 109 26.08 -15.06 -9.56
N TYR A 110 25.85 -13.81 -9.95
CA TYR A 110 26.87 -12.89 -10.45
C TYR A 110 27.48 -12.12 -9.30
N GLU A 111 28.48 -12.70 -8.65
CA GLU A 111 29.38 -11.99 -7.72
C GLU A 111 30.70 -11.55 -8.38
N THR A 112 30.81 -11.61 -9.71
CA THR A 112 32.03 -11.21 -10.40
C THR A 112 31.96 -9.74 -10.87
N LEU A 113 33.08 -9.02 -10.73
CA LEU A 113 33.21 -7.62 -11.17
C LEU A 113 32.84 -7.41 -12.65
N GLN A 114 33.16 -8.38 -13.51
CA GLN A 114 32.85 -8.34 -14.94
C GLN A 114 31.34 -8.30 -15.22
N SER A 115 30.55 -8.96 -14.38
CA SER A 115 29.11 -9.09 -14.58
C SER A 115 28.37 -7.85 -14.10
N PHE A 116 28.85 -7.22 -13.03
CA PHE A 116 28.40 -5.89 -12.64
C PHE A 116 28.76 -4.83 -13.69
N ALA A 117 29.94 -4.93 -14.31
CA ALA A 117 30.33 -4.05 -15.40
C ALA A 117 29.43 -4.24 -16.62
N LEU A 118 29.15 -5.48 -17.02
CA LEU A 118 28.23 -5.78 -18.13
C LEU A 118 26.82 -5.26 -17.86
N PHE A 119 26.28 -5.52 -16.66
CA PHE A 119 24.98 -4.98 -16.26
C PHE A 119 24.96 -3.47 -16.40
N LYS A 120 25.97 -2.77 -15.89
CA LYS A 120 26.06 -1.31 -15.94
C LYS A 120 26.05 -0.82 -17.39
N THR A 121 26.84 -1.44 -18.28
CA THR A 121 26.88 -1.08 -19.70
C THR A 121 25.51 -1.25 -20.36
N LEU A 122 24.87 -2.40 -20.19
CA LEU A 122 23.55 -2.67 -20.78
C LEU A 122 22.48 -1.73 -20.21
N PHE A 123 22.52 -1.45 -18.91
CA PHE A 123 21.61 -0.53 -18.26
C PHE A 123 21.65 0.87 -18.89
N PHE A 124 22.84 1.44 -19.09
CA PHE A 124 22.96 2.76 -19.70
C PHE A 124 22.62 2.75 -21.19
N GLU A 125 22.95 1.68 -21.93
CA GLU A 125 22.49 1.52 -23.32
C GLU A 125 20.96 1.49 -23.41
N PHE A 126 20.30 0.77 -22.50
CA PHE A 126 18.85 0.71 -22.44
C PHE A 126 18.25 2.04 -22.01
N GLN A 127 18.87 2.77 -21.08
CA GLN A 127 18.39 4.08 -20.66
C GLN A 127 18.40 5.13 -21.79
N GLU A 128 19.26 5.00 -22.80
CA GLU A 128 19.24 5.86 -23.99
C GLU A 128 18.01 5.63 -24.89
N ARG A 129 17.37 4.44 -24.82
CA ARG A 129 16.22 4.05 -25.66
C ARG A 129 14.91 3.99 -24.88
N GLU A 130 15.00 3.55 -23.63
CA GLU A 130 13.94 3.43 -22.64
C GLU A 130 14.28 4.36 -21.47
N ASN A 131 14.18 5.67 -21.69
CA ASN A 131 14.40 6.62 -20.60
C ASN A 131 13.32 6.40 -19.53
N ILE A 132 13.70 5.72 -18.45
CA ILE A 132 12.78 5.34 -17.37
C ILE A 132 12.04 6.55 -16.79
N ALA A 133 12.70 7.71 -16.64
CA ALA A 133 12.06 8.90 -16.09
C ALA A 133 10.98 9.44 -17.03
N GLU A 134 11.26 9.50 -18.34
CA GLU A 134 10.27 9.91 -19.34
C GLU A 134 9.10 8.93 -19.42
N LEU A 135 9.38 7.63 -19.48
CA LEU A 135 8.35 6.58 -19.53
C LEU A 135 7.47 6.58 -18.28
N ASN A 136 8.06 6.69 -17.09
CA ASN A 136 7.34 6.73 -15.82
C ASN A 136 6.46 7.98 -15.72
N SER A 137 6.98 9.16 -16.07
CA SER A 137 6.19 10.39 -16.07
C SER A 137 5.05 10.34 -17.08
N LEU A 138 5.30 9.86 -18.30
CA LEU A 138 4.26 9.69 -19.32
C LEU A 138 3.16 8.75 -18.82
N TRP A 139 3.55 7.64 -18.19
CA TRP A 139 2.61 6.69 -17.62
C TRP A 139 1.75 7.31 -16.51
N ILE A 140 2.36 8.05 -15.55
CA ILE A 140 1.63 8.76 -14.48
C ILE A 140 0.62 9.76 -15.08
N THR A 141 1.06 10.59 -16.02
CA THR A 141 0.25 11.68 -16.58
C THR A 141 -0.94 11.19 -17.39
N GLN A 142 -0.87 9.97 -17.93
CA GLN A 142 -1.95 9.32 -18.68
C GLN A 142 -2.78 8.35 -17.83
N HIS A 143 -2.40 8.12 -16.57
CA HIS A 143 -2.99 7.06 -15.76
C HIS A 143 -4.44 7.41 -15.35
N PRO A 144 -5.42 6.49 -15.49
CA PRO A 144 -6.83 6.77 -15.15
C PRO A 144 -7.07 7.02 -13.65
N GLN A 145 -6.11 6.65 -12.80
CA GLN A 145 -6.15 6.91 -11.35
C GLN A 145 -5.42 8.20 -10.94
N LEU A 146 -4.92 9.00 -11.89
CA LEU A 146 -4.30 10.28 -11.59
C LEU A 146 -5.31 11.24 -10.94
N LEU A 147 -4.89 11.88 -9.85
CA LEU A 147 -5.60 12.96 -9.20
C LEU A 147 -4.66 14.15 -9.02
N LEU A 148 -4.97 15.25 -9.72
CA LEU A 148 -4.25 16.51 -9.61
C LEU A 148 -4.81 17.34 -8.46
N ILE A 149 -3.91 17.82 -7.61
CA ILE A 149 -4.22 18.58 -6.41
C ILE A 149 -3.32 19.80 -6.37
N GLU A 150 -3.87 20.98 -6.11
CA GLU A 150 -3.04 22.18 -5.84
C GLU A 150 -2.09 21.94 -4.66
N GLU A 151 -0.83 22.37 -4.77
CA GLU A 151 0.23 22.08 -3.78
C GLU A 151 -0.17 22.50 -2.36
N TYR A 152 -0.85 23.64 -2.21
CA TYR A 152 -1.33 24.15 -0.93
C TYR A 152 -2.39 23.24 -0.26
N ASN A 153 -3.08 22.39 -1.04
CA ASN A 153 -4.05 21.41 -0.55
C ASN A 153 -3.43 20.04 -0.23
N LEU A 154 -2.19 19.76 -0.63
CA LEU A 154 -1.57 18.43 -0.45
C LEU A 154 -1.52 18.01 1.03
N ASN A 155 -1.14 18.92 1.93
CA ASN A 155 -1.08 18.62 3.37
C ASN A 155 -2.48 18.34 3.96
N ILE A 156 -3.52 19.01 3.46
CA ILE A 156 -4.90 18.76 3.87
C ILE A 156 -5.33 17.37 3.42
N ILE A 157 -5.01 16.97 2.20
CA ILE A 157 -5.35 15.66 1.65
C ILE A 157 -4.57 14.55 2.33
N LEU A 158 -3.27 14.73 2.52
CA LEU A 158 -2.43 13.81 3.28
C LEU A 158 -3.01 13.57 4.68
N THR A 159 -3.39 14.64 5.38
CA THR A 159 -4.00 14.55 6.72
C THR A 159 -5.31 13.79 6.67
N LYS A 160 -6.15 14.03 5.65
CA LYS A 160 -7.40 13.28 5.46
C LYS A 160 -7.15 11.80 5.17
N HIS A 161 -6.16 11.47 4.34
CA HIS A 161 -5.81 10.10 3.98
C HIS A 161 -5.27 9.33 5.18
N ILE A 162 -4.32 9.92 5.92
CA ILE A 162 -3.81 9.33 7.16
C ILE A 162 -4.94 9.14 8.17
N ASN A 163 -5.79 10.15 8.35
CA ASN A 163 -6.92 10.05 9.27
C ASN A 163 -7.97 9.04 8.82
N SER A 164 -8.18 8.80 7.52
CA SER A 164 -9.10 7.76 7.05
C SER A 164 -8.56 6.37 7.32
N ILE A 165 -7.25 6.16 7.20
CA ILE A 165 -6.58 4.89 7.51
C ILE A 165 -6.56 4.65 9.03
N ASN A 166 -6.21 5.69 9.79
CA ASN A 166 -6.23 5.67 11.26
C ASN A 166 -7.65 5.72 11.84
N LYS A 167 -8.68 5.89 11.01
CA LYS A 167 -10.08 5.84 11.45
C LYS A 167 -10.38 4.40 11.80
N GLU A 168 -10.21 4.12 13.08
CA GLU A 168 -10.43 2.79 13.66
C GLU A 168 -11.75 2.19 13.14
N SER A 169 -11.63 1.08 12.42
CA SER A 169 -12.77 0.40 11.82
C SER A 169 -13.76 -0.03 12.91
N ARG A 170 -15.05 -0.10 12.58
CA ARG A 170 -16.08 -0.57 13.53
C ARG A 170 -15.70 -1.92 14.18
N PRO A 171 -15.23 -2.93 13.43
CA PRO A 171 -14.71 -4.17 14.02
C PRO A 171 -13.58 -3.95 15.02
N THR A 172 -12.59 -3.09 14.69
CA THR A 172 -11.46 -2.82 15.60
C THR A 172 -11.94 -2.21 16.92
N LYS A 173 -12.88 -1.26 16.88
CA LYS A 173 -13.47 -0.65 18.09
C LYS A 173 -14.14 -1.70 18.98
N ILE A 174 -14.98 -2.55 18.38
CA ILE A 174 -15.69 -3.60 19.10
C ILE A 174 -14.70 -4.62 19.68
N ILE A 175 -13.67 -5.01 18.91
CA ILE A 175 -12.63 -5.93 19.37
C ILE A 175 -11.87 -5.36 20.57
N LYS A 176 -11.43 -4.09 20.52
CA LYS A 176 -10.76 -3.47 21.66
C LYS A 176 -11.64 -3.38 22.90
N GLU A 177 -12.92 -3.12 22.73
CA GLU A 177 -13.90 -3.13 23.83
C GLU A 177 -14.01 -4.55 24.43
N LEU A 178 -14.13 -5.59 23.59
CA LEU A 178 -14.16 -6.98 24.06
C LEU A 178 -12.85 -7.36 24.78
N CYS A 179 -11.69 -6.98 24.24
CA CYS A 179 -10.39 -7.19 24.90
C CYS A 179 -10.33 -6.51 26.27
N SER A 180 -10.80 -5.25 26.35
CA SER A 180 -10.87 -4.51 27.61
C SER A 180 -11.75 -5.22 28.64
N ILE A 181 -12.92 -5.71 28.25
CA ILE A 181 -13.81 -6.49 29.14
C ILE A 181 -13.17 -7.83 29.54
N ALA A 182 -12.44 -8.47 28.63
CA ALA A 182 -11.70 -9.71 28.90
C ALA A 182 -10.42 -9.50 29.74
N ASN A 183 -10.06 -8.25 30.05
CA ASN A 183 -8.80 -7.86 30.67
C ASN A 183 -7.58 -8.42 29.90
N GLU A 184 -7.63 -8.28 28.58
CA GLU A 184 -6.57 -8.64 27.62
C GLU A 184 -6.14 -7.40 26.83
N GLU A 185 -4.87 -7.35 26.46
CA GLU A 185 -4.31 -6.28 25.65
C GLU A 185 -4.44 -6.60 24.16
N PHE A 186 -5.18 -5.77 23.42
CA PHE A 186 -5.29 -5.90 21.97
C PHE A 186 -3.95 -5.58 21.30
N ILE A 187 -3.45 -6.50 20.47
CA ILE A 187 -2.22 -6.28 19.69
C ILE A 187 -2.56 -5.87 18.26
N ARG A 188 -3.31 -6.70 17.51
CA ARG A 188 -3.64 -6.44 16.10
C ARG A 188 -4.76 -7.34 15.56
N ILE A 189 -5.40 -6.93 14.48
CA ILE A 189 -6.21 -7.81 13.62
C ILE A 189 -5.26 -8.69 12.79
N THR A 190 -5.63 -9.96 12.59
CA THR A 190 -4.80 -10.97 11.90
C THR A 190 -5.44 -11.50 10.62
N ALA A 191 -6.64 -11.04 10.25
CA ALA A 191 -7.26 -11.34 8.97
C ALA A 191 -6.38 -10.74 7.83
N GLY A 192 -5.54 -11.58 7.24
CA GLY A 192 -4.51 -11.22 6.25
C GLY A 192 -3.23 -12.09 6.34
N GLU A 193 -2.97 -12.77 7.46
CA GLU A 193 -1.71 -13.54 7.65
C GLU A 193 -1.83 -15.06 7.52
N SER A 194 -3.04 -15.60 7.41
CA SER A 194 -3.24 -17.02 7.13
C SER A 194 -3.90 -17.17 5.77
N ASN A 195 -3.37 -18.08 4.95
CA ASN A 195 -3.97 -18.60 3.70
C ASN A 195 -5.39 -19.19 3.85
N ASN A 196 -6.08 -18.94 4.97
CA ASN A 196 -7.46 -19.30 5.21
C ASN A 196 -8.32 -18.04 5.15
N LEU A 197 -8.84 -17.75 3.96
CA LEU A 197 -10.04 -16.96 3.77
C LEU A 197 -11.22 -17.70 4.44
N TYR A 198 -11.41 -17.51 5.74
CA TYR A 198 -12.64 -17.92 6.40
C TYR A 198 -13.74 -16.94 5.98
N ASN A 199 -14.55 -17.38 5.02
CA ASN A 199 -15.63 -16.62 4.40
C ASN A 199 -16.91 -16.60 5.28
N ASP A 200 -16.76 -16.66 6.60
CA ASP A 200 -17.85 -16.85 7.57
C ASP A 200 -18.29 -15.55 8.27
N GLY A 201 -17.65 -14.42 7.96
CA GLY A 201 -17.92 -13.12 8.57
C GLY A 201 -17.25 -12.91 9.94
N SER A 202 -16.32 -13.79 10.34
CA SER A 202 -15.55 -13.66 11.58
C SER A 202 -14.33 -12.73 11.44
N TRP A 203 -14.06 -11.92 12.47
CA TRP A 203 -12.86 -11.07 12.53
C TRP A 203 -11.80 -11.70 13.43
N TYR A 204 -10.64 -12.05 12.87
CA TYR A 204 -9.55 -12.68 13.61
C TYR A 204 -8.56 -11.64 14.13
N PHE A 205 -8.06 -11.83 15.35
CA PHE A 205 -7.13 -10.90 15.98
C PHE A 205 -6.23 -11.60 17.02
N LYS A 206 -5.19 -10.89 17.44
CA LYS A 206 -4.20 -11.31 18.43
C LYS A 206 -4.25 -10.38 19.64
N THR A 207 -4.15 -10.98 20.83
CA THR A 207 -3.93 -10.30 22.11
C THR A 207 -2.61 -10.76 22.74
N ASP A 208 -2.25 -10.20 23.89
CA ASP A 208 -1.15 -10.67 24.74
C ASP A 208 -1.30 -12.13 25.20
N ARG A 209 -2.53 -12.69 25.15
CA ARG A 209 -2.84 -14.06 25.60
C ARG A 209 -3.07 -15.06 24.47
N GLY A 210 -2.98 -14.63 23.23
CA GLY A 210 -3.03 -15.52 22.07
C GLY A 210 -3.94 -15.05 20.95
N TYR A 211 -4.50 -15.99 20.20
CA TYR A 211 -5.32 -15.73 19.02
C TYR A 211 -6.80 -15.93 19.31
N TYR A 212 -7.60 -15.02 18.78
CA TYR A 212 -9.03 -14.95 18.98
C TYR A 212 -9.76 -14.60 17.68
N TYR A 213 -11.07 -14.78 17.70
CA TYR A 213 -11.95 -14.28 16.65
C TYR A 213 -13.24 -13.73 17.23
N MET A 214 -13.82 -12.73 16.56
CA MET A 214 -15.08 -12.10 16.93
C MET A 214 -16.17 -12.50 15.92
N VAL A 215 -17.35 -12.85 16.44
CA VAL A 215 -18.57 -13.06 15.66
C VAL A 215 -19.65 -12.08 16.11
N GLU A 216 -20.29 -11.39 15.16
CA GLU A 216 -21.44 -10.51 15.41
C GLU A 216 -22.76 -11.25 15.13
N LYS A 217 -23.66 -11.31 16.11
CA LYS A 217 -25.01 -11.87 15.93
C LYS A 217 -26.02 -11.17 16.84
N ASN A 218 -27.17 -10.77 16.29
CA ASN A 218 -28.28 -10.16 17.05
C ASN A 218 -27.85 -8.97 17.93
N ASN A 219 -27.09 -8.01 17.37
CA ASN A 219 -26.53 -6.84 18.07
C ASN A 219 -25.57 -7.17 19.23
N LEU A 220 -25.04 -8.40 19.27
CA LEU A 220 -24.03 -8.82 20.21
C LEU A 220 -22.76 -9.20 19.45
N ALA A 221 -21.62 -8.78 19.97
CA ALA A 221 -20.32 -9.25 19.52
C ALA A 221 -19.79 -10.25 20.55
N THR A 222 -19.31 -11.40 20.09
CA THR A 222 -18.75 -12.44 20.96
C THR A 222 -17.33 -12.76 20.53
N MET A 223 -16.39 -12.64 21.46
CA MET A 223 -14.99 -13.05 21.31
C MET A 223 -14.84 -14.52 21.68
N TYR A 224 -14.16 -15.27 20.83
CA TYR A 224 -13.88 -16.69 21.00
C TYR A 224 -12.38 -16.93 20.95
N ASN A 225 -11.91 -17.85 21.79
CA ASN A 225 -10.53 -18.31 21.70
C ASN A 225 -10.35 -19.18 20.43
N SER A 226 -9.37 -18.85 19.60
CA SER A 226 -9.20 -19.50 18.29
C SER A 226 -8.83 -20.98 18.39
N LYS A 227 -8.18 -21.41 19.50
CA LYS A 227 -7.78 -22.80 19.73
C LYS A 227 -8.91 -23.62 20.33
N THR A 228 -9.54 -23.14 21.41
CA THR A 228 -10.56 -23.92 22.13
C THR A 228 -11.95 -23.77 21.54
N LYS A 229 -12.16 -22.77 20.68
CA LYS A 229 -13.47 -22.37 20.13
C LYS A 229 -14.51 -21.97 21.18
N LYS A 230 -14.10 -21.81 22.45
CA LYS A 230 -14.98 -21.38 23.54
C LYS A 230 -15.15 -19.86 23.53
N ALA A 231 -16.37 -19.41 23.83
CA ALA A 231 -16.66 -18.00 24.04
C ALA A 231 -15.90 -17.50 25.29
N VAL A 232 -15.28 -16.34 25.16
CA VAL A 232 -14.46 -15.69 26.20
C VAL A 232 -15.26 -14.55 26.82
N VAL A 233 -15.79 -13.67 25.97
CA VAL A 233 -16.57 -12.51 26.38
C VAL A 233 -17.61 -12.17 25.33
N ARG A 234 -18.71 -11.55 25.77
CA ARG A 234 -19.79 -11.07 24.91
C ARG A 234 -20.17 -9.66 25.33
N GLY A 235 -20.20 -8.73 24.37
CA GLY A 235 -20.56 -7.33 24.56
C GLY A 235 -21.76 -6.92 23.69
N LYS A 236 -22.52 -5.93 24.15
CA LYS A 236 -23.54 -5.28 23.31
C LYS A 236 -22.85 -4.35 22.32
N ILE A 237 -23.27 -4.42 21.06
CA ILE A 237 -22.83 -3.47 20.05
C ILE A 237 -23.60 -2.16 20.30
N SER A 238 -22.92 -1.10 20.76
CA SER A 238 -23.54 0.21 20.96
C SER A 238 -24.23 0.71 19.67
N SER A 239 -25.41 1.32 19.81
CA SER A 239 -26.21 1.90 18.71
C SER A 239 -25.51 3.05 17.96
N THR A 240 -24.39 3.53 18.48
CA THR A 240 -23.52 4.52 17.80
C THR A 240 -22.68 3.92 16.68
N TYR A 241 -22.70 2.60 16.48
CA TYR A 241 -21.98 1.90 15.43
C TYR A 241 -22.95 1.29 14.42
N PRO A 242 -23.14 1.89 13.22
CA PRO A 242 -24.10 1.37 12.24
C PRO A 242 -23.74 -0.06 11.82
N THR A 243 -24.74 -0.93 11.82
CA THR A 243 -24.62 -2.31 11.31
C THR A 243 -24.43 -2.30 9.79
N GLU A 244 -23.85 -3.35 9.21
CA GLU A 244 -23.77 -3.50 7.74
C GLU A 244 -25.16 -3.41 7.05
N LYS A 245 -26.22 -3.83 7.75
CA LYS A 245 -27.62 -3.64 7.30
C LYS A 245 -28.04 -2.16 7.26
N GLY A 246 -27.52 -1.34 8.18
CA GLY A 246 -27.74 0.11 8.20
C GLY A 246 -27.07 0.85 7.04
N TYR A 247 -25.89 0.39 6.61
CA TYR A 247 -25.21 0.93 5.43
C TYR A 247 -25.99 0.67 4.12
N LYS A 248 -26.52 -0.54 3.93
CA LYS A 248 -27.38 -0.86 2.76
C LYS A 248 -28.69 -0.06 2.76
N SER A 249 -29.27 0.22 3.93
CA SER A 249 -30.49 1.04 4.03
C SER A 249 -30.26 2.53 3.75
N LEU A 250 -29.05 3.05 4.00
CA LEU A 250 -28.69 4.44 3.70
C LEU A 250 -28.43 4.63 2.19
N LEU A 251 -27.82 3.64 1.52
CA LEU A 251 -27.63 3.66 0.07
C LEU A 251 -28.96 3.62 -0.72
N ASN A 252 -29.98 2.94 -0.21
CA ASN A 252 -31.31 2.93 -0.85
C ASN A 252 -32.13 4.21 -0.64
N LYS A 253 -31.67 5.16 0.19
CA LYS A 253 -32.35 6.45 0.40
C LYS A 253 -31.84 7.58 -0.51
N PHE A 254 -30.80 7.32 -1.32
CA PHE A 254 -30.21 8.27 -2.27
C PHE A 254 -30.31 7.77 -3.73
N LEU A 255 -31.17 6.79 -4.00
CA LEU A 255 -31.57 6.36 -5.34
C LEU A 255 -33.10 6.55 -5.49
N ILE A 256 -33.52 7.81 -5.51
CA ILE A 256 -34.65 8.34 -6.30
C ILE A 256 -34.18 9.67 -6.88
#